data_AF-A0A916E9Y8-F1
#
_entry.id   AF-A0A916E9Y8-F1
#
_cell.length_a   1.000
_cell.length_b   1.000
_cell.length_c   1.000
_cell.angle_alpha   90.00
_cell.angle_beta   90.00
_cell.angle_gamma   90.00
#
_symmetry.space_group_name_H-M   'P 1'
#
loop_
_entity.id
_entity.type
_entity.pdbx_description
1 polymer ?
#
loop_
_entity_poly.entity_id
_entity_poly.type
_entity_poly.pdbx_seq_one_letter_code
_entity_poly.pdbx_strand_id
1 'polypeptide(L)'
;MDIKYLILIVETEDIPKDIKFDTWDEVDNYFDDYGARNGFAIIKYKMKRNSKGQVHKRTLVCKFSEKYKSKKLVKAASKET
;
A
#
# COMPACT_ATOMS: atom_id res chain seq x y z
N MET A 1 -27.47 11.19 8.31
CA MET A 1 -26.26 10.37 8.52
C MET A 1 -25.26 10.79 7.46
N ASP A 2 -24.40 11.75 7.76
CA ASP A 2 -23.38 12.22 6.83
C ASP A 2 -22.22 11.23 6.82
N ILE A 3 -22.21 10.34 5.83
CA ILE A 3 -21.03 9.52 5.52
C ILE A 3 -19.99 10.46 4.92
N LYS A 4 -19.16 11.06 5.79
CA LYS A 4 -17.97 11.79 5.37
C LYS A 4 -16.98 10.79 4.78
N TYR A 5 -16.95 10.67 3.46
CA TYR A 5 -15.86 10.01 2.76
C TYR A 5 -14.57 10.79 3.04
N LEU A 6 -13.71 10.23 3.90
CA LEU A 6 -12.36 10.72 4.10
C LEU A 6 -11.57 10.36 2.83
N ILE A 7 -11.50 11.30 1.89
CA ILE A 7 -10.64 11.17 0.71
C ILE A 7 -9.19 11.26 1.21
N LEU A 8 -8.58 10.10 1.44
CA LEU A 8 -7.13 9.97 1.58
C LEU A 8 -6.54 10.23 0.19
N ILE A 9 -6.07 11.46 -0.04
CA ILE A 9 -5.17 11.75 -1.15
C ILE A 9 -3.85 11.09 -0.76
N VAL A 10 -3.65 9.84 -1.18
CA VAL A 10 -2.32 9.23 -1.20
C VAL A 10 -1.60 9.93 -2.34
N GLU A 11 -0.69 10.85 -2.02
CA GLU A 11 0.32 11.27 -2.99
C GLU A 11 0.92 9.97 -3.54
N THR A 12 0.76 9.74 -4.84
CA THR A 12 1.21 8.50 -5.47
C THR A 12 2.70 8.41 -5.22
N GLU A 13 3.16 7.58 -4.28
CA GLU A 13 4.57 7.28 -4.15
C GLU A 13 5.05 6.78 -5.52
N ASP A 14 6.12 7.37 -6.03
CA ASP A 14 6.80 6.94 -7.26
C ASP A 14 7.40 5.55 -7.03
N ILE A 15 6.58 4.50 -7.15
CA ILE A 15 7.08 3.13 -7.21
C ILE A 15 7.86 3.02 -8.53
N PRO A 16 9.18 2.81 -8.51
CA PRO A 16 9.96 2.78 -9.73
C PRO A 16 9.45 1.68 -10.64
N LYS A 17 9.07 2.05 -11.86
CA LYS A 17 8.45 1.16 -12.84
C LYS A 17 9.36 0.01 -13.27
N ASP A 18 10.67 0.17 -13.05
CA ASP A 18 11.73 -0.76 -13.45
C ASP A 18 12.22 -1.65 -12.31
N ILE A 19 11.54 -1.68 -11.16
CA ILE A 19 11.85 -2.66 -10.11
C ILE A 19 11.67 -4.07 -10.68
N LYS A 20 12.71 -4.89 -10.52
CA LYS A 20 12.71 -6.32 -10.81
C LYS A 20 12.95 -7.07 -9.51
N PHE A 21 12.26 -8.19 -9.37
CA PHE A 21 12.41 -9.12 -8.26
C PHE A 21 12.79 -10.47 -8.84
N ASP A 22 13.80 -11.10 -8.26
CA ASP A 22 14.26 -12.42 -8.70
C ASP A 22 13.44 -13.54 -8.04
N THR A 23 12.87 -13.25 -6.86
CA THR A 23 12.08 -14.21 -6.08
C THR A 23 10.76 -13.62 -5.59
N TRP A 24 9.80 -14.49 -5.29
CA TRP A 24 8.55 -14.06 -4.67
C TRP A 24 8.70 -13.61 -3.21
N ASP A 25 9.75 -14.08 -2.52
CA ASP A 25 10.03 -13.68 -1.14
C ASP A 25 10.53 -12.23 -1.08
N GLU A 26 11.31 -11.78 -2.06
CA GLU A 26 11.69 -10.36 -2.20
C GLU A 26 10.47 -9.46 -2.42
N VAL A 27 9.53 -9.90 -3.26
CA VAL A 27 8.26 -9.18 -3.47
C VAL A 27 7.51 -9.04 -2.15
N ASP A 28 7.40 -10.12 -1.39
CA ASP A 28 6.66 -10.13 -0.14
C ASP A 28 7.33 -9.20 0.90
N ASN A 29 8.64 -9.30 1.08
CA ASN A 29 9.39 -8.42 1.99
C ASN A 29 9.28 -6.93 1.59
N TYR A 30 9.42 -6.62 0.30
CA TYR A 30 9.31 -5.24 -0.19
C TYR A 30 7.96 -4.61 0.14
N PHE A 31 6.87 -5.35 -0.09
CA PHE A 31 5.53 -4.83 0.16
C PHE A 31 5.17 -4.80 1.64
N ASP A 32 5.72 -5.70 2.46
CA ASP A 32 5.57 -5.64 3.92
C ASP A 32 6.28 -4.40 4.49
N ASP A 33 7.51 -4.09 4.05
CA ASP A 33 8.24 -2.88 4.44
C ASP A 33 7.55 -1.59 3.95
N TYR A 34 7.03 -1.61 2.72
CA TYR A 34 6.22 -0.51 2.16
C TYR A 34 4.96 -0.28 3.01
N GLY A 35 4.23 -1.35 3.35
CA GLY A 35 3.05 -1.25 4.19
C GLY A 35 3.37 -0.72 5.58
N ALA A 36 4.42 -1.24 6.22
CA ALA A 36 4.86 -0.81 7.53
C ALA A 36 5.23 0.69 7.56
N ARG A 37 5.99 1.17 6.57
CA ARG A 37 6.34 2.60 6.43
C ARG A 37 5.11 3.49 6.23
N ASN A 38 4.10 2.98 5.53
CA ASN A 38 2.87 3.71 5.21
C ASN A 38 1.71 3.46 6.19
N GLY A 39 1.92 2.64 7.24
CA GLY A 39 0.94 2.43 8.30
C GLY A 39 -0.19 1.44 8.00
N PHE A 40 -0.01 0.52 7.06
CA PHE A 40 -0.99 -0.56 6.80
C PHE A 40 -0.31 -1.91 6.66
N ALA A 41 -1.07 -2.98 6.91
CA ALA A 41 -0.61 -4.32 6.59
C ALA A 41 -0.92 -4.64 5.12
N ILE A 42 -0.07 -5.43 4.49
CA ILE A 42 -0.35 -6.02 3.18
C ILE A 42 -0.89 -7.44 3.37
N ILE A 43 -1.91 -7.80 2.59
CA ILE A 43 -2.49 -9.14 2.59
C ILE A 43 -2.43 -9.72 1.18
N LYS A 44 -2.02 -10.98 1.09
CA LYS A 44 -2.02 -11.79 -0.15
C LYS A 44 -3.45 -12.22 -0.47
N TYR A 45 -4.15 -11.46 -1.31
CA TYR A 45 -5.56 -11.70 -1.62
C TYR A 45 -5.78 -12.80 -2.66
N LYS A 46 -5.00 -12.78 -3.76
CA LYS A 46 -5.16 -13.75 -4.84
C LYS A 46 -3.81 -14.15 -5.43
N MET A 47 -3.69 -15.44 -5.73
CA MET A 47 -2.52 -16.02 -6.40
C MET A 47 -2.98 -16.73 -7.67
N LYS A 48 -2.38 -16.39 -8.81
CA LYS A 48 -2.59 -17.08 -10.08
C LYS A 48 -1.35 -17.90 -10.44
N ARG A 49 -1.60 -19.13 -10.85
CA ARG A 49 -0.58 -20.07 -11.31
C ARG A 49 -0.76 -20.35 -12.80
N ASN A 50 0.36 -20.54 -13.49
CA ASN A 50 0.36 -20.92 -14.90
C ASN A 50 0.03 -22.42 -15.05
N SER A 51 -0.02 -22.92 -16.28
CA SER A 51 -0.26 -24.35 -16.56
C SER A 51 0.78 -25.29 -15.96
N LYS A 52 1.97 -24.78 -15.61
CA LYS A 52 3.04 -25.52 -14.91
C LYS A 52 2.94 -25.44 -13.39
N GLY A 53 1.89 -24.84 -12.84
CA GLY A 53 1.70 -24.67 -11.40
C GLY A 53 2.55 -23.54 -10.77
N GLN A 54 3.32 -22.79 -11.55
CA GLN A 54 4.18 -21.72 -11.04
C GLN A 54 3.38 -20.43 -10.87
N VAL A 55 3.63 -19.72 -9.77
CA VAL A 55 2.99 -18.43 -9.51
C VAL A 55 3.53 -17.40 -10.50
N HIS A 56 2.64 -16.76 -11.25
CA HIS A 56 3.00 -15.73 -12.24
C HIS A 56 2.30 -14.39 -11.99
N LYS A 57 1.30 -14.35 -11.09
CA LYS A 57 0.64 -13.11 -10.68
C LYS A 57 0.13 -13.24 -9.25
N ARG A 58 0.37 -12.21 -8.43
CA ARG A 58 -0.25 -12.03 -7.12
C ARG A 58 -1.02 -10.73 -7.10
N THR A 59 -2.12 -10.73 -6.35
CA THR A 59 -2.87 -9.52 -6.00
C THR A 59 -2.74 -9.32 -4.51
N LEU A 60 -2.21 -8.15 -4.15
CA LEU A 60 -2.03 -7.71 -2.78
C LEU A 60 -3.07 -6.65 -2.46
N VAL A 61 -3.55 -6.62 -1.22
CA VAL A 61 -4.50 -5.60 -0.75
C VAL A 61 -3.99 -5.01 0.56
N CYS A 62 -4.18 -3.71 0.76
CA CYS A 62 -3.93 -3.10 2.05
C CYS A 62 -5.07 -3.45 3.03
N LYS A 63 -4.72 -3.78 4.26
CA LYS A 63 -5.65 -3.84 5.39
C LYS A 63 -5.22 -2.79 6.39
N PHE A 64 -6.15 -1.91 6.73
CA PHE A 64 -5.95 -0.96 7.81
C PHE A 64 -5.66 -1.74 9.08
N SER A 65 -4.44 -1.64 9.59
CA SER A 65 -4.11 -2.21 10.89
C SER A 65 -4.61 -1.22 11.94
N GLU A 66 -5.37 -1.68 12.94
CA GLU A 66 -5.92 -0.81 14.01
C GLU A 66 -4.84 0.02 14.75
N LYS A 67 -3.56 -0.32 14.58
CA LYS A 67 -2.42 0.38 15.15
C LYS A 67 -2.07 1.71 14.45
N TYR A 68 -2.68 2.02 13.30
CA TYR A 68 -2.42 3.29 12.61
C TYR A 68 -3.44 4.37 12.99
N LYS A 69 -2.97 5.40 13.70
CA LYS A 69 -3.69 6.67 13.83
C LYS A 69 -3.27 7.54 12.65
N SER A 70 -4.21 7.87 11.77
CA SER A 70 -3.94 8.82 10.69
C SER A 70 -3.39 10.12 11.27
N LYS A 71 -2.21 10.55 10.80
CA LYS A 71 -1.77 11.92 11.05
C LYS A 71 -2.67 12.83 10.22
N LYS A 72 -3.66 13.43 10.87
CA LYS A 72 -4.43 14.52 10.28
C LYS A 72 -3.42 15.64 9.98
N LEU A 73 -3.00 15.77 8.72
CA LEU A 73 -2.30 16.98 8.27
C LEU A 73 -3.31 18.12 8.40
N VAL A 74 -3.20 18.86 9.50
CA VAL A 74 -3.79 20.19 9.58
C VAL A 74 -3.05 20.98 8.51
N LYS A 75 -3.72 21.22 7.38
CA LYS A 75 -3.26 22.16 6.37
C LYS A 75 -3.06 23.48 7.14
N ALA A 76 -1.81 23.81 7.44
CA ALA A 76 -1.49 25.07 8.07
C ALA A 76 -2.01 26.12 7.09
N ALA A 77 -3.07 26.82 7.50
CA ALA A 77 -3.53 27.98 6.76
C ALA A 77 -2.33 28.93 6.72
N SER A 78 -1.75 29.09 5.53
CA SER A 78 -0.84 30.18 5.22
C SER A 78 -1.58 31.45 5.64
N LYS A 79 -1.12 32.09 6.71
CA LYS A 79 -1.47 33.48 6.96
C LYS A 79 -0.69 34.28 5.93
N GLU A 80 -1.34 34.61 4.82
CA GLU A 80 -0.92 35.77 4.04
C GLU A 80 -1.30 37.03 4.83
N THR A 81 -0.37 37.97 4.74
CA THR A 81 -0.15 39.17 5.57
C THR A 81 -1.27 40.20 5.48
#